data_AF-A0A6S6QQG5-F1
#
_entry.id   AF-A0A6S6QQG5-F1
#
_cell.length_a   1.000
_cell.length_b   1.000
_cell.length_c   1.000
_cell.angle_alpha   90.00
_cell.angle_beta   90.00
_cell.angle_gamma   90.00
#
_symmetry.space_group_name_H-M   'P 1'
#
loop_
_entity.id
_entity.type
_entity.pdbx_description
1 polymer ?
#
loop_
_entity_poly.entity_id
_entity_poly.type
_entity_poly.pdbx_seq_one_letter_code
_entity_poly.pdbx_strand_id
1 'polypeptide(L)'
;MSIRGIIDRLARAVGAVPPVDRTQRTLTDGSPITPDHRELQPSGQQKAYVVLSSEERSRGFVRPVRRSYVHTGVDPVMDGPVIIRLGKNGCGAATKMSNEIAETYARDPFFYSGTFCVGCGKHFPIGDDGEFMWEDGTKVGT
;
A
#
# COMPACT_ATOMS: atom_id res chain seq x y z
N MET A 1 1.93 -40.25 17.69
CA MET A 1 1.99 -38.93 17.02
C MET A 1 2.04 -39.17 15.52
N SER A 2 1.07 -38.67 14.74
CA SER A 2 0.96 -39.02 13.31
C SER A 2 1.96 -38.23 12.45
N ILE A 3 2.49 -38.86 11.40
CA ILE A 3 3.35 -38.23 10.37
C ILE A 3 2.72 -36.94 9.82
N ARG A 4 1.39 -36.88 9.70
CA ARG A 4 0.65 -35.66 9.32
C ARG A 4 0.83 -34.50 10.31
N GLY A 5 0.86 -34.79 11.61
CA GLY A 5 1.04 -33.77 12.65
C GLY A 5 2.48 -33.23 12.75
N ILE A 6 3.46 -33.97 12.23
CA ILE A 6 4.85 -33.52 12.12
C ILE A 6 5.02 -32.68 10.85
N ILE A 7 4.41 -33.08 9.73
CA ILE A 7 4.42 -32.32 8.47
C ILE A 7 3.71 -30.97 8.62
N ASP A 8 2.55 -30.90 9.28
CA ASP A 8 1.84 -29.64 9.55
C ASP A 8 2.62 -28.68 10.47
N ARG A 9 3.42 -29.22 11.39
CA ARG A 9 4.28 -28.42 12.28
C ARG A 9 5.56 -27.95 11.58
N LEU A 10 6.12 -28.76 10.67
CA LEU A 10 7.28 -28.37 9.86
C LEU A 10 6.90 -27.34 8.78
N ALA A 11 5.70 -27.44 8.20
CA ALA A 11 5.18 -26.43 7.26
C ALA A 11 4.93 -25.06 7.92
N ARG A 12 4.62 -25.02 9.22
CA ARG A 12 4.49 -23.76 9.99
C ARG A 12 5.83 -23.17 10.43
N ALA A 13 6.92 -23.95 10.38
CA ALA A 13 8.24 -23.53 10.87
C ALA A 13 9.20 -23.11 9.74
N VAL A 14 8.77 -23.17 8.47
CA VAL A 14 9.53 -22.70 7.31
C VAL A 14 8.64 -21.73 6.52
N GLY A 15 8.92 -20.41 6.58
CA GLY A 15 8.40 -19.47 5.57
C GLY A 15 7.23 -18.54 5.96
N ALA A 16 6.86 -18.43 7.25
CA ALA A 16 5.92 -17.37 7.66
C ALA A 16 6.65 -16.02 7.75
N VAL A 17 6.14 -15.02 7.03
CA VAL A 17 6.61 -13.64 7.06
C VAL A 17 6.49 -13.11 8.52
N PRO A 18 7.57 -12.62 9.16
CA PRO A 18 7.53 -12.20 10.56
C PRO A 18 6.64 -10.97 10.74
N PRO A 19 6.11 -10.72 11.96
CA PRO A 19 5.35 -9.51 12.27
C PRO A 19 6.11 -8.22 11.91
N VAL A 20 5.38 -7.19 11.50
CA VAL A 20 5.95 -5.90 11.10
C VAL A 20 6.42 -5.12 12.32
N ASP A 21 7.65 -4.61 12.27
CA ASP A 21 8.16 -3.64 13.25
C ASP A 21 7.92 -2.21 12.75
N ARG A 22 6.82 -1.59 13.20
CA ARG A 22 6.45 -0.22 12.83
C ARG A 22 7.37 0.86 13.41
N THR A 23 8.35 0.51 14.25
CA THR A 23 9.36 1.48 14.71
C THR A 23 10.43 1.74 13.65
N GLN A 24 10.67 0.77 12.76
CA GLN A 24 11.64 0.87 11.67
C GLN A 24 11.05 1.62 10.46
N ARG A 25 11.08 2.95 10.53
CA ARG A 25 10.56 3.83 9.48
C ARG A 25 11.59 4.88 9.08
N THR A 26 11.61 5.20 7.79
CA THR A 26 12.47 6.24 7.19
C THR A 26 11.65 7.04 6.19
N LEU A 27 12.22 8.08 5.60
CA LEU A 27 11.70 8.67 4.38
C LEU A 27 12.01 7.77 3.17
N THR A 28 11.37 8.05 2.04
CA THR A 28 11.53 7.32 0.77
C THR A 28 12.97 7.26 0.26
N ASP A 29 13.83 8.21 0.64
CA ASP A 29 15.26 8.24 0.31
C ASP A 29 16.15 7.52 1.35
N GLY A 30 15.55 6.94 2.39
CA GLY A 30 16.25 6.27 3.49
C GLY A 30 16.69 7.19 4.63
N SER A 31 16.50 8.51 4.52
CA SER A 31 16.85 9.46 5.57
C SER A 31 15.87 9.39 6.78
N PRO A 32 16.27 9.92 7.95
CA PRO A 32 15.37 10.04 9.09
C PRO A 32 14.13 10.89 8.78
N ILE A 33 13.00 10.56 9.42
CA ILE A 33 11.75 11.32 9.26
C ILE A 33 11.93 12.75 9.77
N THR A 34 11.67 13.72 8.91
CA THR A 34 11.72 15.15 9.25
C THR A 34 10.31 15.70 9.55
N PRO A 35 10.18 16.73 10.40
CA PRO A 35 8.87 17.33 10.72
C PRO A 35 8.14 17.92 9.50
N ASP A 36 8.88 18.40 8.51
CA ASP A 36 8.37 19.07 7.31
C ASP A 36 7.98 18.11 6.19
N HIS A 37 8.15 16.79 6.37
CA HIS A 37 7.95 15.81 5.29
C HIS A 37 6.54 15.90 4.66
N ARG A 38 5.53 16.33 5.44
CA ARG A 38 4.12 16.47 5.01
C ARG A 38 3.82 17.77 4.29
N GLU A 39 4.73 18.73 4.29
CA GLU A 39 4.51 19.99 3.56
C GLU A 39 4.29 19.68 2.09
N LEU A 40 3.32 20.38 1.50
CA LEU A 40 2.92 20.14 0.12
C LEU A 40 3.82 20.93 -0.83
N GLN A 41 4.26 20.24 -1.88
CA GLN A 41 4.87 20.85 -3.05
C GLN A 41 3.79 21.47 -3.94
N PRO A 42 4.14 22.33 -4.92
CA PRO A 42 3.17 22.89 -5.87
C PRO A 42 2.34 21.84 -6.63
N SER A 43 2.86 20.62 -6.76
CA SER A 43 2.16 19.47 -7.36
C SER A 43 1.08 18.84 -6.46
N GLY A 44 0.98 19.27 -5.21
CA GLY A 44 0.15 18.66 -4.17
C GLY A 44 0.72 17.38 -3.54
N GLN A 45 1.89 16.91 -4.00
CA GLN A 45 2.62 15.84 -3.32
C GLN A 45 3.24 16.35 -2.01
N GLN A 46 3.43 15.45 -1.05
CA GLN A 46 4.24 15.74 0.13
C GLN A 46 5.72 15.88 -0.27
N LYS A 47 6.53 16.61 0.51
CA LYS A 47 7.99 16.70 0.29
C LYS A 47 8.65 15.31 0.29
N ALA A 48 8.25 14.46 1.22
CA ALA A 48 8.70 13.08 1.30
C ALA A 48 7.66 12.20 2.00
N TYR A 49 7.70 10.90 1.71
CA TYR A 49 6.78 9.93 2.29
C TYR A 49 7.49 9.04 3.29
N VAL A 50 6.83 8.77 4.41
CA VAL A 50 7.31 7.79 5.39
C VAL A 50 7.11 6.39 4.80
N VAL A 51 8.12 5.53 4.91
CA VAL A 51 8.12 4.12 4.49
C VAL A 51 8.69 3.26 5.62
N LEU A 52 8.49 1.94 5.56
CA LEU A 52 9.28 1.02 6.39
C LEU A 52 10.74 1.05 5.92
N SER A 53 11.70 0.84 6.82
CA SER A 53 13.14 0.78 6.45
C SER A 53 13.40 -0.30 5.40
N SER A 54 14.50 -0.20 4.66
CA SER A 54 14.90 -1.26 3.71
C SER A 54 15.11 -2.61 4.40
N GLU A 55 15.66 -2.60 5.62
CA GLU A 55 15.80 -3.79 6.45
C GLU A 55 14.43 -4.42 6.74
N GLU A 56 13.45 -3.64 7.18
CA GLU A 56 12.12 -4.16 7.51
C GLU A 56 11.37 -4.65 6.26
N ARG A 57 11.51 -3.99 5.11
CA ARG A 57 10.93 -4.47 3.83
C ARG A 57 11.58 -5.77 3.36
N SER A 58 12.87 -6.00 3.66
CA SER A 58 13.58 -7.24 3.29
C SER A 58 13.10 -8.48 4.06
N ARG A 59 12.33 -8.30 5.14
CA ARG A 59 11.77 -9.41 5.96
C ARG A 59 10.60 -10.13 5.29
N GLY A 60 10.22 -9.74 4.08
CA GLY A 60 9.22 -10.43 3.26
C GLY A 60 7.85 -9.77 3.29
N PHE A 61 7.01 -10.08 2.29
CA PHE A 61 5.75 -9.39 2.01
C PHE A 61 4.53 -10.28 2.29
N VAL A 62 3.46 -9.69 2.82
CA VAL A 62 2.17 -10.36 3.07
C VAL A 62 1.17 -10.15 1.93
N ARG A 63 1.45 -9.22 1.02
CA ARG A 63 0.72 -8.99 -0.25
C ARG A 63 1.70 -8.90 -1.42
N PRO A 64 1.25 -9.09 -2.67
CA PRO A 64 2.07 -8.80 -3.85
C PRO A 64 2.49 -7.32 -3.88
N VAL A 65 3.70 -7.05 -4.41
CA VAL A 65 4.14 -5.68 -4.67
C VAL A 65 3.34 -5.13 -5.85
N ARG A 66 2.54 -4.10 -5.59
CA ARG A 66 1.73 -3.39 -6.59
C ARG A 66 2.25 -1.97 -6.72
N ARG A 67 2.54 -1.54 -7.96
CA ARG A 67 3.20 -0.25 -8.25
C ARG A 67 2.25 0.84 -8.73
N SER A 68 0.97 0.51 -8.92
CA SER A 68 -0.05 1.41 -9.41
C SER A 68 -1.41 1.13 -8.78
N TYR A 69 -2.17 2.18 -8.55
CA TYR A 69 -3.58 2.14 -8.17
C TYR A 69 -4.38 3.18 -8.96
N VAL A 70 -5.69 2.97 -9.07
CA VAL A 70 -6.61 3.84 -9.80
C VAL A 70 -7.51 4.58 -8.81
N HIS A 71 -7.69 5.89 -9.03
CA HIS A 71 -8.66 6.70 -8.27
C HIS A 71 -10.08 6.45 -8.79
N THR A 72 -10.75 5.47 -8.20
CA THR A 72 -12.09 5.04 -8.61
C THR A 72 -13.20 5.86 -7.98
N GLY A 73 -12.92 6.61 -6.92
CA GLY A 73 -13.94 7.33 -6.14
C GLY A 73 -14.69 6.42 -5.17
N VAL A 74 -15.68 6.99 -4.47
CA VAL A 74 -16.54 6.28 -3.52
C VAL A 74 -17.63 5.51 -4.26
N ASP A 75 -17.86 4.25 -3.90
CA ASP A 75 -18.85 3.36 -4.51
C ASP A 75 -18.75 3.23 -6.05
N PRO A 76 -17.58 2.82 -6.61
CA PRO A 76 -17.47 2.51 -8.03
C PRO A 76 -18.26 1.23 -8.37
N VAL A 77 -18.70 1.12 -9.62
CA VAL A 77 -19.28 -0.13 -10.13
C VAL A 77 -18.15 -0.94 -10.74
N MET A 78 -17.92 -2.14 -10.20
CA MET A 78 -16.87 -3.06 -10.62
C MET A 78 -17.48 -4.34 -11.22
N ASP A 79 -16.83 -4.90 -12.23
CA ASP A 79 -17.04 -6.27 -12.72
C ASP A 79 -15.69 -7.00 -12.66
N GLY A 80 -15.45 -7.69 -11.55
CA GLY A 80 -14.10 -8.16 -11.21
C GLY A 80 -13.08 -7.01 -11.16
N PRO A 81 -11.95 -7.10 -11.88
CA PRO A 81 -10.96 -6.02 -11.94
C PRO A 81 -11.38 -4.85 -12.85
N VAL A 82 -12.49 -4.97 -13.58
CA VAL A 82 -12.91 -3.98 -14.55
C VAL A 82 -13.78 -2.91 -13.87
N ILE A 83 -13.38 -1.64 -14.01
CA ILE A 83 -14.20 -0.51 -13.58
C ILE A 83 -15.27 -0.26 -14.66
N ILE A 84 -16.52 -0.58 -14.34
CA ILE A 84 -17.67 -0.32 -15.23
C ILE A 84 -18.10 1.14 -15.14
N ARG A 85 -18.03 1.73 -13.94
CA ARG A 85 -18.34 3.15 -13.71
C ARG A 85 -17.53 3.67 -12.52
N LEU A 86 -16.94 4.85 -12.69
CA LEU A 86 -16.32 5.57 -11.58
C LEU A 86 -17.35 5.90 -10.49
N GLY A 87 -16.91 5.78 -9.25
CA GLY A 87 -17.60 6.23 -8.06
C GLY A 87 -17.62 7.75 -7.94
N LYS A 88 -18.29 8.24 -6.90
CA LYS A 88 -18.35 9.68 -6.62
C LYS A 88 -16.95 10.24 -6.43
N ASN A 89 -16.65 11.34 -7.13
CA ASN A 89 -15.34 12.03 -7.13
C ASN A 89 -14.16 11.25 -7.72
N GLY A 90 -14.37 10.06 -8.31
CA GLY A 90 -13.32 9.33 -8.99
C GLY A 90 -12.89 10.03 -10.27
N CYS A 91 -11.58 10.20 -10.48
CA CYS A 91 -11.04 10.78 -11.71
C CYS A 91 -10.53 9.75 -12.72
N GLY A 92 -10.42 8.47 -12.32
CA GLY A 92 -9.93 7.39 -13.16
C GLY A 92 -8.43 7.40 -13.43
N ALA A 93 -7.67 8.36 -12.87
CA ALA A 93 -6.22 8.41 -13.06
C ALA A 93 -5.53 7.23 -12.34
N ALA A 94 -4.61 6.59 -13.06
CA ALA A 94 -3.70 5.60 -12.48
C ALA A 94 -2.45 6.31 -11.94
N THR A 95 -2.22 6.22 -10.63
CA THR A 95 -1.02 6.77 -10.00
C THR A 95 0.02 5.68 -9.85
N LYS A 96 1.24 5.92 -10.34
CA LYS A 96 2.40 5.06 -10.13
C LYS A 96 3.21 5.57 -8.94
N MET A 97 3.77 4.66 -8.14
CA MET A 97 4.57 4.99 -6.96
C MET A 97 5.98 4.39 -7.02
N SER A 98 6.86 4.85 -6.13
CA SER A 98 8.20 4.31 -6.00
C SER A 98 8.20 2.90 -5.39
N ASN A 99 9.31 2.17 -5.52
CA ASN A 99 9.40 0.80 -4.99
C ASN A 99 9.27 0.77 -3.46
N GLU A 100 9.80 1.77 -2.77
CA GLU A 100 9.81 1.84 -1.31
C GLU A 100 8.39 1.94 -0.74
N ILE A 101 7.52 2.71 -1.41
CA ILE A 101 6.10 2.84 -1.05
C ILE A 101 5.36 1.54 -1.40
N ALA A 102 5.58 0.98 -2.59
CA ALA A 102 4.94 -0.25 -3.05
C ALA A 102 5.27 -1.45 -2.14
N GLU A 103 6.54 -1.60 -1.78
CA GLU A 103 7.01 -2.62 -0.84
C GLU A 103 6.50 -2.38 0.58
N THR A 104 6.34 -1.11 1.00
CA THR A 104 5.73 -0.80 2.31
C THR A 104 4.27 -1.27 2.36
N TYR A 105 3.48 -1.05 1.31
CA TYR A 105 2.13 -1.63 1.22
C TYR A 105 2.15 -3.17 1.20
N ALA A 106 3.12 -3.76 0.50
CA ALA A 106 3.26 -5.22 0.41
C ALA A 106 3.62 -5.86 1.77
N ARG A 107 4.43 -5.16 2.57
CA ARG A 107 4.86 -5.55 3.92
C ARG A 107 3.79 -5.29 4.98
N ASP A 108 3.11 -4.14 4.91
CA ASP A 108 2.09 -3.68 5.86
C ASP A 108 0.95 -2.96 5.10
N PRO A 109 -0.11 -3.69 4.70
CA PRO A 109 -1.20 -3.13 3.90
C PRO A 109 -1.95 -1.97 4.58
N PHE A 110 -1.89 -1.89 5.91
CA PHE A 110 -2.57 -0.88 6.74
C PHE A 110 -1.61 0.22 7.22
N PHE A 111 -0.45 0.38 6.58
CA PHE A 111 0.57 1.35 7.00
C PHE A 111 0.12 2.81 6.78
N TYR A 112 -0.59 3.07 5.69
CA TYR A 112 -1.08 4.40 5.33
C TYR A 112 -2.58 4.53 5.62
N SER A 113 -3.04 5.76 5.84
CA SER A 113 -4.46 6.12 5.94
C SER A 113 -4.97 6.88 4.72
N GLY A 114 -4.08 7.27 3.81
CA GLY A 114 -4.43 7.94 2.57
C GLY A 114 -3.31 7.86 1.54
N THR A 115 -3.65 8.06 0.27
CA THR A 115 -2.71 7.99 -0.84
C THR A 115 -2.96 9.11 -1.85
N PHE A 116 -1.93 9.44 -2.65
CA PHE A 116 -1.95 10.59 -3.56
C PHE A 116 -2.59 10.23 -4.91
N CYS A 117 -3.41 11.11 -5.48
CA CYS A 117 -3.90 10.96 -6.84
C CYS A 117 -3.17 11.92 -7.78
N VAL A 118 -2.45 11.39 -8.77
CA VAL A 118 -1.73 12.19 -9.77
C VAL A 118 -2.66 13.03 -10.65
N GLY A 119 -3.90 12.57 -10.90
CA GLY A 119 -4.88 13.32 -11.69
C GLY A 119 -5.49 14.49 -10.92
N CYS A 120 -5.69 14.34 -9.60
CA CYS A 120 -6.32 15.36 -8.78
C CYS A 120 -5.32 16.28 -8.05
N GLY A 121 -4.05 15.88 -7.92
CA GLY A 121 -3.05 16.65 -7.17
C GLY A 121 -3.32 16.71 -5.67
N LYS A 122 -3.89 15.66 -5.07
CA LYS A 122 -4.20 15.62 -3.62
C LYS A 122 -4.26 14.19 -3.08
N HIS A 123 -4.18 14.07 -1.76
CA HIS A 123 -4.35 12.81 -1.05
C HIS A 123 -5.81 12.58 -0.66
N PHE A 124 -6.22 11.31 -0.73
CA PHE A 124 -7.57 10.86 -0.38
C PHE A 124 -7.50 9.61 0.52
N PRO A 125 -8.56 9.30 1.27
CA PRO A 125 -8.60 8.13 2.15
C PRO A 125 -8.47 6.81 1.37
N ILE A 126 -7.87 5.82 2.04
CA ILE A 126 -7.79 4.42 1.62
C ILE A 126 -8.37 3.50 2.71
N GLY A 127 -8.46 2.20 2.44
CA GLY A 127 -9.13 1.21 3.30
C GLY A 127 -10.45 0.75 2.68
N ASP A 128 -11.28 0.09 3.48
CA ASP A 128 -12.56 -0.50 3.02
C ASP A 128 -13.47 0.56 2.37
N ASP A 129 -13.55 1.74 2.99
CA ASP A 129 -14.32 2.89 2.50
C ASP A 129 -13.49 3.84 1.61
N GLY A 130 -12.28 3.42 1.23
CA GLY A 130 -11.33 4.22 0.47
C GLY A 130 -11.70 4.45 -0.99
N GLU A 131 -11.08 5.44 -1.62
CA GLU A 131 -11.42 5.87 -2.99
C GLU A 131 -10.61 5.16 -4.11
N PHE A 132 -9.74 4.20 -3.76
CA PHE A 132 -8.79 3.62 -4.70
C PHE A 132 -8.85 2.10 -4.78
N MET A 133 -8.59 1.61 -5.99
CA MET A 133 -8.47 0.19 -6.30
C MET A 133 -7.10 -0.12 -6.89
N TRP A 134 -6.56 -1.27 -6.52
CA TRP A 134 -5.46 -1.92 -7.23
C TRP A 134 -5.90 -2.41 -8.60
N GLU A 135 -4.93 -2.65 -9.51
CA GLU A 135 -5.22 -3.16 -10.87
C GLU A 135 -5.88 -4.54 -10.88
N ASP A 136 -5.75 -5.31 -9.79
CA ASP A 136 -6.41 -6.60 -9.62
C ASP A 136 -7.85 -6.49 -9.08
N GLY A 137 -8.37 -5.27 -8.92
CA GLY A 137 -9.73 -5.03 -8.43
C GLY A 137 -9.88 -5.10 -6.92
N THR A 138 -8.80 -5.15 -6.14
CA THR A 138 -8.86 -5.10 -4.67
C THR A 138 -8.69 -3.68 -4.12
N LYS A 139 -9.18 -3.41 -2.91
CA LYS A 139 -9.08 -2.08 -2.27
C LYS A 139 -7.64 -1.77 -1.85
N VAL A 140 -7.19 -0.54 -2.11
CA VAL A 140 -5.94 -0.03 -1.54
C VAL A 140 -6.12 0.11 -0.03
N GLY A 141 -5.16 -0.39 0.76
CA GLY A 141 -5.21 -0.29 2.22
C GLY A 141 -5.93 -1.45 2.93
N THR A 142 -5.98 -2.66 2.32
CA THR A 142 -6.68 -3.87 2.83
C THR A 142 -5.87 -5.17 2.63
#